data_AF-A0A011QCH8-F1
#
_entry.id   AF-A0A011QCH8-F1
#
_cell.length_a   1.000
_cell.length_b   1.000
_cell.length_c   1.000
_cell.angle_alpha   90.00
_cell.angle_beta   90.00
_cell.angle_gamma   90.00
#
_symmetry.space_group_name_H-M   'P 1'
#
loop_
_entity.id
_entity.type
_entity.pdbx_description
1 polymer ?
#
loop_
_entity_poly.entity_id
_entity_poly.type
_entity_poly.pdbx_seq_one_letter_code
_entity_poly.pdbx_strand_id
1 'polypeptide(L)'
;MSGSLAAHYAPTTPLRLVAPAQLADVVDALQQAGRRCAVVCRSPLPQAVSPHALRKLPDDPRGYARALYRALRELDHSAADLIVVEDVPVTPSWAAVTDRLRRSAAGAQATGLRDG
;
A
#
# COMPACT_ATOMS: atom_id res chain seq x y z
N MET A 1 15.13 20.08 -17.46
CA MET A 1 15.14 18.66 -17.07
C MET A 1 13.87 18.36 -16.29
N SER A 2 12.97 17.57 -16.86
CA SER A 2 11.65 17.25 -16.29
C SER A 2 11.80 16.13 -15.26
N GLY A 3 11.76 16.46 -13.97
CA GLY A 3 11.92 15.48 -12.89
C GLY A 3 11.18 15.79 -11.58
N SER A 4 10.37 16.85 -11.50
CA SER A 4 9.85 17.32 -10.20
C SER A 4 8.40 16.94 -9.86
N LEU A 5 7.68 16.16 -10.69
CA LEU A 5 6.26 15.86 -10.43
C LEU A 5 5.98 14.47 -9.83
N ALA A 6 7.00 13.62 -9.66
CA ALA A 6 6.85 12.31 -9.03
C ALA A 6 7.07 12.32 -7.50
N ALA A 7 7.75 13.34 -6.98
CA ALA A 7 8.17 13.38 -5.57
C ALA A 7 7.07 13.74 -4.56
N HIS A 8 5.96 14.33 -5.02
CA HIS A 8 4.91 14.88 -4.16
C HIS A 8 3.62 14.06 -4.14
N TYR A 9 3.69 12.76 -4.43
CA TYR A 9 2.50 11.92 -4.33
C TYR A 9 2.21 11.54 -2.87
N ALA A 10 1.12 12.07 -2.33
CA ALA A 10 0.47 11.57 -1.12
C ALA A 10 -0.85 10.91 -1.55
N PRO A 11 -1.01 9.58 -1.36
CA PRO A 11 -2.28 8.92 -1.66
C PRO A 11 -3.41 9.55 -0.84
N THR A 12 -4.60 9.65 -1.44
CA THR A 12 -5.79 10.19 -0.79
C THR A 12 -6.53 9.12 0.02
N THR A 13 -6.48 7.88 -0.47
CA THR A 13 -7.00 6.71 0.22
C THR A 13 -6.16 6.41 1.45
N PRO A 14 -6.78 6.21 2.63
CA PRO A 14 -6.07 5.80 3.83
C PRO A 14 -5.20 4.56 3.58
N LEU A 15 -4.01 4.54 4.17
CA LEU A 15 -3.05 3.46 4.00
C LEU A 15 -2.69 2.84 5.35
N ARG A 16 -2.62 1.51 5.40
CA ARG A 16 -2.20 0.74 6.59
C ARG A 16 -1.15 -0.31 6.23
N LEU A 17 -0.10 -0.37 7.03
CA LEU A 17 0.91 -1.45 6.99
C LEU A 17 0.45 -2.63 7.84
N VAL A 18 0.62 -3.84 7.33
CA VAL A 18 0.19 -5.09 7.97
C VAL A 18 1.27 -6.15 7.79
N ALA A 19 1.55 -6.91 8.86
CA ALA A 19 2.48 -8.02 8.80
C ALA A 19 2.03 -9.08 7.77
N PRO A 20 2.95 -9.74 7.04
CA PRO A 20 2.58 -10.74 6.02
C PRO A 20 1.62 -11.82 6.54
N ALA A 21 1.82 -12.28 7.79
CA ALA A 21 0.98 -13.29 8.43
C ALA A 21 -0.46 -12.83 8.70
N GLN A 22 -0.71 -11.52 8.82
CA GLN A 22 -2.02 -10.94 9.12
C GLN A 22 -2.73 -10.42 7.87
N LEU A 23 -2.06 -10.41 6.72
CA LEU A 23 -2.56 -9.76 5.52
C LEU A 23 -3.88 -10.39 5.04
N ALA A 24 -3.95 -11.73 5.01
CA ALA A 24 -5.15 -12.45 4.63
C ALA A 24 -6.33 -12.14 5.55
N ASP A 25 -6.13 -12.22 6.87
CA ASP A 25 -7.17 -11.99 7.88
C ASP A 25 -7.70 -10.55 7.84
N VAL A 26 -6.82 -9.56 7.65
CA VAL A 26 -7.21 -8.15 7.53
C VAL A 26 -8.04 -7.93 6.27
N VAL A 27 -7.66 -8.53 5.15
CA VAL A 27 -8.41 -8.39 3.90
C VAL A 27 -9.79 -9.03 4.04
N ASP A 28 -9.88 -10.27 4.53
CA ASP A 28 -11.15 -10.95 4.74
C ASP A 28 -12.06 -10.15 5.70
N ALA A 29 -11.54 -9.68 6.84
CA ALA A 29 -12.31 -8.87 7.78
C ALA A 29 -12.87 -7.58 7.15
N LEU A 30 -12.11 -6.91 6.28
CA LEU A 30 -12.59 -5.72 5.56
C LEU A 30 -13.69 -6.07 4.56
N GLN A 31 -13.56 -7.20 3.87
CA GLN A 31 -14.58 -7.68 2.94
C GLN A 31 -15.88 -8.06 3.64
N GLN A 32 -15.79 -8.78 4.77
CA GLN A 32 -16.97 -9.11 5.60
C GLN A 32 -17.67 -7.85 6.14
N ALA A 33 -16.90 -6.78 6.38
CA ALA A 33 -17.43 -5.48 6.76
C ALA A 33 -17.98 -4.65 5.58
N GLY A 34 -18.02 -5.20 4.36
CA GLY A 34 -18.50 -4.52 3.16
C GLY A 34 -17.58 -3.42 2.64
N ARG A 35 -16.31 -3.37 3.08
CA ARG A 35 -15.34 -2.35 2.67
C ARG A 35 -14.51 -2.82 1.47
N ARG A 36 -14.28 -1.91 0.53
CA ARG A 36 -13.39 -2.13 -0.61
C ARG A 36 -11.95 -1.95 -0.16
N CYS A 37 -11.17 -3.02 -0.19
CA CYS A 37 -9.76 -2.99 0.15
C CYS A 37 -8.88 -3.18 -1.08
N ALA A 38 -7.90 -2.30 -1.24
CA ALA A 38 -6.81 -2.44 -2.19
C ALA A 38 -5.58 -3.00 -1.48
N VAL A 39 -4.82 -3.90 -2.11
CA VAL A 39 -3.68 -4.57 -1.48
C VAL A 39 -2.40 -4.38 -2.29
N VAL A 40 -1.31 -4.01 -1.60
CA VAL A 40 0.06 -4.16 -2.10
C VAL A 40 0.71 -5.32 -1.35
N CYS A 41 1.18 -6.32 -2.08
CA CYS A 41 1.88 -7.47 -1.49
C CYS A 41 3.18 -7.79 -2.24
N ARG A 42 4.07 -8.50 -1.57
CA ARG A 42 5.29 -9.11 -2.12
C ARG A 42 5.12 -10.63 -2.21
N SER A 43 4.44 -11.18 -1.22
CA SER A 43 4.12 -12.61 -1.11
C SER A 43 2.79 -12.92 -1.82
N PRO A 44 2.61 -14.13 -2.38
CA PRO A 44 1.32 -14.54 -2.92
C PRO A 44 0.25 -14.57 -1.81
N LEU A 45 -0.93 -14.05 -2.12
CA LEU A 45 -2.10 -14.18 -1.23
C LEU A 45 -2.75 -15.56 -1.40
N PRO A 46 -3.37 -16.11 -0.35
CA PRO A 46 -4.22 -17.29 -0.48
C PRO A 46 -5.37 -17.06 -1.46
N GLN A 47 -5.73 -18.07 -2.25
CA GLN A 47 -6.80 -17.98 -3.27
C GLN A 47 -8.17 -17.60 -2.70
N ALA A 48 -8.41 -17.92 -1.42
CA ALA A 48 -9.66 -17.59 -0.73
C ALA A 48 -9.82 -16.07 -0.48
N VAL A 49 -8.74 -15.30 -0.59
CA VAL A 49 -8.73 -13.86 -0.35
C VAL A 49 -8.71 -13.13 -1.68
N SER A 50 -9.76 -12.35 -1.96
CA SER A 50 -9.92 -11.65 -3.24
C SER A 50 -10.15 -10.15 -3.04
N PRO A 51 -9.11 -9.33 -2.82
CA PRO A 51 -9.28 -7.90 -2.59
C PRO A 51 -9.88 -7.19 -3.81
N HIS A 52 -10.45 -6.01 -3.59
CA HIS A 52 -11.03 -5.17 -4.66
C HIS A 52 -10.00 -4.80 -5.73
N ALA A 53 -8.75 -4.56 -5.31
CA ALA A 53 -7.62 -4.37 -6.20
C ALA A 53 -6.34 -4.96 -5.59
N LEU A 54 -5.44 -5.48 -6.43
CA LEU A 54 -4.19 -6.11 -5.99
C LEU A 54 -3.00 -5.63 -6.82
N ARG A 55 -1.88 -5.35 -6.16
CA ARG A 55 -0.58 -5.14 -6.78
C ARG A 55 0.49 -5.97 -6.09
N LYS A 56 1.08 -6.88 -6.86
CA LYS A 56 2.26 -7.63 -6.44
C LYS A 56 3.52 -6.88 -6.84
N LEU A 57 4.34 -6.52 -5.87
CA LEU A 57 5.63 -5.86 -6.09
C LEU A 57 6.79 -6.87 -6.04
N PRO A 58 7.95 -6.52 -6.64
CA PRO A 58 9.14 -7.36 -6.59
C PRO A 58 9.62 -7.66 -5.17
N ASP A 59 10.18 -8.85 -4.98
CA ASP A 59 10.81 -9.28 -3.73
C ASP A 59 12.27 -8.82 -3.61
N ASP A 60 12.52 -7.55 -3.93
CA ASP A 60 13.83 -6.93 -3.76
C ASP A 60 13.68 -5.43 -3.47
N PRO A 61 14.55 -4.84 -2.64
CA PRO A 61 14.40 -3.44 -2.22
C PRO A 61 14.37 -2.44 -3.39
N ARG A 62 15.15 -2.68 -4.45
CA ARG A 62 15.30 -1.73 -5.56
C ARG A 62 14.07 -1.78 -6.48
N GLY A 63 13.64 -2.98 -6.85
CA GLY A 63 12.43 -3.23 -7.61
C GLY A 63 11.18 -2.74 -6.89
N TYR A 64 11.08 -3.04 -5.58
CA TYR A 64 9.99 -2.56 -4.75
C TYR A 64 9.94 -1.02 -4.71
N ALA A 65 11.06 -0.36 -4.42
CA ALA A 65 11.12 1.11 -4.36
C ALA A 65 10.71 1.77 -5.69
N ARG A 66 11.13 1.21 -6.83
CA ARG A 66 10.80 1.73 -8.16
C ARG A 66 9.31 1.59 -8.48
N ALA A 67 8.70 0.50 -8.05
CA ALA A 67 7.31 0.19 -8.37
C ALA A 67 6.29 0.77 -7.35
N LEU A 68 6.73 1.08 -6.13
CA LEU A 68 5.86 1.48 -5.01
C LEU A 68 4.90 2.62 -5.38
N TYR A 69 5.42 3.76 -5.82
CA TYR A 69 4.55 4.92 -6.08
C TYR A 69 3.60 4.71 -7.25
N ARG A 70 4.01 3.92 -8.25
CA ARG A 70 3.13 3.54 -9.36
C ARG A 70 1.98 2.68 -8.83
N ALA A 71 2.28 1.65 -8.04
CA ALA A 71 1.26 0.78 -7.45
C ALA A 71 0.30 1.58 -6.54
N LEU A 72 0.82 2.44 -5.67
CA LEU A 72 -0.02 3.27 -4.80
C LEU A 72 -0.93 4.20 -5.61
N ARG A 73 -0.43 4.80 -6.70
CA ARG A 73 -1.26 5.62 -7.60
C ARG A 73 -2.36 4.80 -8.25
N GLU A 74 -2.03 3.64 -8.81
CA GLU A 74 -3.01 2.77 -9.46
C GLU A 74 -4.10 2.30 -8.48
N LEU A 75 -3.74 2.00 -7.23
CA LEU A 75 -4.68 1.59 -6.18
C LEU A 75 -5.52 2.76 -5.66
N ASP A 76 -4.97 3.96 -5.57
CA ASP A 76 -5.73 5.15 -5.15
C ASP A 76 -6.86 5.48 -6.14
N HIS A 77 -6.65 5.17 -7.43
CA HIS A 77 -7.67 5.33 -8.47
C HIS A 77 -8.68 4.17 -8.51
N SER A 78 -8.52 3.11 -7.70
CA SER A 78 -9.48 1.99 -7.69
C SER A 78 -10.73 2.27 -6.86
N ALA A 79 -10.87 3.47 -6.28
CA ALA A 79 -11.92 3.82 -5.31
C ALA A 79 -11.99 2.82 -4.15
N ALA A 80 -10.85 2.40 -3.60
CA ALA A 80 -10.82 1.60 -2.38
C ALA A 80 -11.05 2.49 -1.16
N ASP A 81 -11.61 1.92 -0.09
CA ASP A 81 -11.80 2.61 1.19
C ASP A 81 -10.54 2.52 2.08
N LEU A 82 -9.62 1.61 1.75
CA LEU A 82 -8.33 1.41 2.42
C LEU A 82 -7.32 0.73 1.48
N ILE A 83 -6.09 1.21 1.48
CA ILE A 83 -4.93 0.51 0.91
C ILE A 83 -4.21 -0.24 2.04
N VAL A 84 -4.19 -1.56 1.96
CA VAL A 84 -3.43 -2.43 2.86
C VAL A 84 -2.11 -2.78 2.19
N VAL A 85 -0.99 -2.53 2.87
CA VAL A 85 0.35 -2.81 2.36
C VAL A 85 1.02 -3.86 3.24
N GLU A 86 1.49 -4.94 2.62
CA GLU A 86 2.35 -5.93 3.27
C GLU A 86 3.62 -5.25 3.78
N ASP A 87 3.95 -5.47 5.06
CA ASP A 87 5.21 -5.00 5.63
C ASP A 87 6.42 -5.61 4.93
N VAL A 88 7.48 -4.81 4.85
CA VAL A 88 8.76 -5.22 4.26
C VAL A 88 9.73 -5.71 5.32
N PRO A 89 10.72 -6.57 4.96
CA PRO A 89 11.71 -7.06 5.91
C PRO A 89 12.41 -5.94 6.70
N VAL A 90 12.53 -6.10 8.02
CA VAL A 90 13.20 -5.13 8.91
C VAL A 90 14.71 -5.31 8.84
N THR A 91 15.31 -4.91 7.71
CA THR A 91 16.75 -5.01 7.46
C THR A 91 17.28 -3.72 6.84
N PRO A 92 18.61 -3.45 6.95
CA PRO A 92 19.19 -2.20 6.44
C PRO A 92 18.95 -1.97 4.94
N SER A 93 18.90 -3.03 4.13
CA SER A 93 18.66 -2.93 2.68
C SER A 93 17.25 -2.43 2.34
N TRP A 94 16.28 -2.60 3.23
CA TRP A 94 14.89 -2.18 3.08
C TRP A 94 14.56 -0.86 3.77
N ALA A 95 15.49 -0.27 4.53
CA ALA A 95 15.25 0.95 5.32
C ALA A 95 14.67 2.11 4.50
N ALA A 96 15.18 2.32 3.27
CA ALA A 96 14.69 3.35 2.37
C ALA A 96 13.27 3.07 1.82
N VAL A 97 12.84 1.81 1.77
CA VAL A 97 11.46 1.44 1.41
C VAL A 97 10.54 1.68 2.60
N THR A 98 10.93 1.23 3.79
CA THR A 98 10.19 1.44 5.04
C THR A 98 9.91 2.93 5.29
N ASP A 99 10.93 3.78 5.10
CA ASP A 99 10.80 5.23 5.22
C ASP A 99 9.76 5.82 4.24
N ARG A 100 9.78 5.39 2.96
CA ARG A 100 8.78 5.82 1.97
C ARG A 100 7.37 5.34 2.30
N LEU A 101 7.23 4.12 2.79
CA LEU A 101 5.93 3.56 3.22
C LEU A 101 5.35 4.35 4.39
N ARG A 102 6.17 4.64 5.41
CA ARG A 102 5.76 5.47 6.56
C ARG A 102 5.32 6.87 6.14
N ARG A 103 6.07 7.53 5.26
CA ARG A 103 5.66 8.84 4.72
C ARG A 103 4.34 8.77 3.95
N SER A 104 4.15 7.72 3.16
CA SER A 104 2.90 7.52 2.40
C SER A 104 1.71 7.29 3.34
N ALA A 105 1.89 6.49 4.40
CA ALA A 105 0.88 6.25 5.44
C ALA A 105 0.50 7.53 6.20
N ALA A 106 1.49 8.34 6.56
CA ALA A 106 1.27 9.62 7.25
C ALA A 106 0.56 10.64 6.35
N GLY A 107 0.96 10.73 5.08
CA GLY A 107 0.33 11.61 4.09
C GLY A 107 -1.13 11.27 3.84
N ALA A 108 -1.47 9.99 3.73
CA ALA A 108 -2.84 9.53 3.53
C ALA A 108 -3.78 9.89 4.69
N GLN A 109 -3.30 9.76 5.93
CA GLN A 109 -4.07 10.13 7.12
C GLN A 109 -4.32 11.65 7.21
N ALA A 110 -3.34 12.46 6.77
CA ALA A 110 -3.48 13.91 6.77
C ALA A 110 -4.54 14.41 5.76
N THR A 111 -4.74 13.70 4.65
CA THR A 111 -5.77 14.02 3.65
C THR A 111 -7.16 13.65 4.15
N GLY A 112 -7.34 12.49 4.77
CA GLY A 112 -8.65 12.05 5.28
C GLY A 112 -9.24 12.89 6.42
N LEU A 113 -8.42 13.72 7.10
CA LEU A 113 -8.86 14.59 8.20
C LEU A 113 -9.40 15.95 7.72
N ARG A 114 -9.27 16.29 6.42
CA ARG A 114 -9.59 17.64 5.91
C ARG A 114 -10.96 17.80 5.27
N ASP A 115 -11.73 16.72 5.12
CA ASP A 115 -13.05 16.72 4.48
C ASP A 115 -14.14 16.21 5.43
N GLY A 116 -14.29 16.86 6.59
CA GLY A 116 -15.34 16.59 7.58
C GLY A 116 -16.06 17.85 8.03
#